data_AF-A0A0G1T6V8-F1
#
_entry.id   AF-A0A0G1T6V8-F1
#
_cell.length_a   1.000
_cell.length_b   1.000
_cell.length_c   1.000
_cell.angle_alpha   90.00
_cell.angle_beta   90.00
_cell.angle_gamma   90.00
#
_symmetry.space_group_name_H-M   'P 1'
#
loop_
_entity.id
_entity.type
_entity.pdbx_description
1 polymer ?
#
loop_
_entity_poly.entity_id
_entity_poly.type
_entity_poly.pdbx_seq_one_letter_code
_entity_poly.pdbx_strand_id
1 'polypeptide(L)' 'MIMDKKAILTQIEQSIKVCQKCRLCKLATNAVPGEGNVDSEVVFVGEA' A
#
# COMPACT_ATOMS: atom_id res chain seq x y z
N MET A 1 -21.13 -3.61 -8.55
CA MET A 1 -20.46 -2.30 -8.71
C MET A 1 -18.98 -2.58 -8.91
N ILE A 2 -18.41 -2.13 -10.02
CA ILE A 2 -16.95 -2.15 -10.20
C ILE A 2 -16.41 -0.93 -9.45
N MET A 3 -15.71 -1.14 -8.34
CA MET A 3 -15.07 -0.07 -7.59
C MET A 3 -13.87 0.45 -8.39
N ASP A 4 -13.69 1.77 -8.40
CA ASP A 4 -12.56 2.44 -9.04
C ASP A 4 -11.23 1.95 -8.45
N LYS A 5 -10.29 1.52 -9.32
CA LYS A 5 -9.03 0.92 -8.87
C LYS A 5 -8.23 1.86 -7.97
N LYS A 6 -8.26 3.16 -8.26
CA LYS A 6 -7.56 4.18 -7.46
C LYS A 6 -8.20 4.33 -6.09
N ALA A 7 -9.53 4.27 -5.99
CA ALA A 7 -10.23 4.22 -4.71
C ALA A 7 -9.86 2.99 -3.88
N ILE A 8 -9.75 1.81 -4.51
CA ILE A 8 -9.32 0.57 -3.83
C ILE A 8 -7.88 0.72 -3.29
N LEU A 9 -6.95 1.21 -4.11
CA LEU A 9 -5.57 1.44 -3.67
C LEU A 9 -5.51 2.44 -2.52
N THR A 10 -6.29 3.53 -2.58
CA THR A 10 -6.37 4.52 -1.50
C THR A 10 -6.85 3.89 -0.18
N GLN A 11 -7.84 3.01 -0.23
CA GLN A 11 -8.33 2.28 0.95
C GLN A 11 -7.26 1.34 1.53
N ILE A 12 -6.51 0.67 0.65
CA ILE A 12 -5.39 -0.19 1.05
C ILE A 12 -4.28 0.64 1.71
N GLU A 13 -3.91 1.78 1.14
CA GLU A 13 -2.91 2.70 1.71
C GLU A 13 -3.30 3.15 3.13
N GLN A 14 -4.55 3.54 3.33
CA GLN A 14 -5.08 3.92 4.66
C GLN A 14 -4.95 2.77 5.65
N SER A 15 -5.24 1.55 5.22
CA SER A 15 -5.14 0.35 6.06
C SER A 15 -3.69 -0.01 6.41
N ILE A 16 -2.75 0.19 5.47
CA ILE A 16 -1.31 -0.05 5.67
C ILE A 16 -0.74 0.94 6.70
N LYS A 17 -1.11 2.22 6.61
CA LYS A 17 -0.61 3.28 7.50
C LYS A 17 -0.94 3.04 8.99
N VAL A 18 -2.00 2.29 9.28
CA VAL A 18 -2.42 1.95 10.65
C VAL A 18 -2.14 0.50 11.03
N CYS A 19 -1.44 -0.26 10.20
CA CYS A 19 -1.23 -1.68 10.40
C CYS A 19 -0.32 -1.97 11.60
N GLN A 20 -0.82 -2.77 12.55
CA GLN A 20 -0.07 -3.22 13.74
C GLN A 20 0.06 -4.74 13.83
N LYS A 21 -0.08 -5.44 12.69
CA LYS A 21 -0.15 -6.91 12.65
C LYS A 21 1.18 -7.62 12.92
N CYS A 22 2.31 -6.91 12.90
CA CYS A 22 3.63 -7.50 13.17
C CYS A 22 4.56 -6.51 13.88
N ARG A 23 5.72 -6.98 14.33
CA ARG A 23 6.69 -6.17 15.10
C ARG A 23 7.28 -4.97 14.34
N LEU A 24 7.20 -4.93 13.00
CA LEU A 24 7.81 -3.88 12.19
C LEU A 24 7.19 -2.51 12.45
N CYS A 25 5.90 -2.44 12.77
CA CYS A 25 5.22 -1.17 13.10
C CYS A 25 5.79 -0.46 14.33
N LYS A 26 6.56 -1.18 15.17
CA LYS A 26 7.19 -0.60 16.37
C LYS A 26 8.45 0.21 16.06
N LEU A 27 9.07 -0.05 14.90
CA LEU A 27 10.36 0.53 14.53
C LEU A 27 10.26 1.43 13.29
N ALA A 28 9.34 1.14 12.38
CA ALA A 28 9.12 1.95 11.19
C ALA A 28 8.60 3.34 11.58
N THR A 29 9.28 4.41 11.14
CA THR A 29 8.82 5.79 11.32
C THR A 29 7.55 6.05 10.51
N ASN A 30 7.49 5.51 9.29
CA ASN A 30 6.35 5.63 8.38
C ASN A 30 6.13 4.31 7.65
N ALA A 31 4.87 3.98 7.36
CA ALA A 31 4.57 2.94 6.38
C ALA A 31 4.87 3.45 4.97
N VAL A 32 5.30 2.55 4.08
CA VAL A 32 5.65 2.89 2.69
C VAL A 32 4.76 2.09 1.72
N PRO A 33 3.53 2.56 1.44
CA PRO A 33 2.74 2.01 0.35
C PRO A 33 3.43 2.26 -1.00
N GLY A 34 3.15 1.41 -1.99
CA GLY A 34 3.68 1.58 -3.34
C GLY A 34 3.11 2.80 -4.07
N GLU A 35 3.83 3.26 -5.09
CA GLU A 35 3.46 4.39 -5.95
C GLU A 35 3.51 4.00 -7.43
N GLY A 36 2.82 4.76 -8.29
CA GLY A 36 2.89 4.60 -9.75
C GLY A 36 1.54 4.63 -10.45
N ASN A 37 1.53 4.22 -11.72
CA ASN A 37 0.32 4.15 -12.53
C ASN A 37 -0.50 2.91 -12.17
N VAL A 38 -1.74 3.12 -11.72
CA VAL A 38 -2.70 2.05 -11.36
C VAL A 38 -3.08 1.16 -12.55
N ASP A 39 -2.89 1.65 -13.77
CA ASP A 39 -3.16 0.91 -15.01
C ASP A 39 -1.87 0.41 -15.68
N SER A 40 -0.73 0.42 -14.98
CA SER A 40 0.51 -0.16 -15.50
C SER A 40 0.36 -1.66 -15.76
N GLU A 41 0.88 -2.14 -16.89
CA GLU A 41 0.93 -3.57 -17.23
C GLU A 41 2.04 -4.32 -16.48
N VAL A 42 3.06 -3.60 -16.00
CA VAL A 42 4.22 -4.16 -15.29
C VAL A 42 4.42 -3.44 -13.96
N VAL A 43 4.75 -4.22 -12.92
CA VAL A 43 5.03 -3.73 -11.56
C VAL A 43 6.34 -4.33 -11.08
N PHE A 44 7.13 -3.54 -10.35
CA PHE A 44 8.36 -3.99 -9.69
C PHE A 44 8.12 -4.08 -8.19
N VAL A 45 8.56 -5.18 -7.57
CA VAL A 45 8.42 -5.42 -6.13
C VAL A 45 9.78 -5.73 -5.54
N GLY A 46 10.20 -4.93 -4.56
CA GLY A 46 11.45 -5.11 -3.81
C GLY A 46 11.22 -5.59 -2.37
N GLU A 47 12.30 -5.75 -1.62
CA GLU A 47 12.29 -6.10 -0.19
C GLU A 47 12.26 -4.86 0.73
N ALA A 48 12.00 -5.09 2.04
CA ALA A 48 11.94 -4.08 3.10
C ALA A 48 12.25 -4.65 4.50
#